data_AF-A0A1Q8ZGH8-F1
#
_entry.id   AF-A0A1Q8ZGH8-F1
#
_cell.length_a   1.000
_cell.length_b   1.000
_cell.length_c   1.000
_cell.angle_alpha   90.00
_cell.angle_beta   90.00
_cell.angle_gamma   90.00
#
_symmetry.space_group_name_H-M   'P 1'
#
loop_
_entity.id
_entity.type
_entity.pdbx_description
1 polymer ?
#
loop_
_entity_poly.entity_id
_entity_poly.type
_entity_poly.pdbx_seq_one_letter_code
_entity_poly.pdbx_strand_id
1 'polypeptide(L)' 'MAEIPTAGQMLWKLEDNERALHLRHSAAEPWRPYEEFPQYFLPDPPGFSKGITTFLALLKKDWTAVKS' A
#
# COMPACT_ATOMS: atom_id res chain seq x y z
N MET A 1 -6.57 24.90 -6.84
CA MET A 1 -5.63 24.10 -6.04
C MET A 1 -6.01 22.66 -6.25
N ALA A 2 -5.19 21.88 -6.95
CA ALA A 2 -5.48 20.46 -7.13
C ALA A 2 -5.28 19.79 -5.77
N GLU A 3 -6.38 19.46 -5.13
CA GLU A 3 -6.44 18.64 -3.93
C GLU A 3 -5.96 17.25 -4.38
N ILE A 4 -4.64 17.05 -4.37
CA ILE A 4 -4.06 15.71 -4.46
C ILE A 4 -4.79 14.95 -3.35
N PRO A 5 -5.53 13.86 -3.61
CA PRO A 5 -6.17 13.11 -2.54
C PRO A 5 -5.04 12.56 -1.66
N THR A 6 -4.75 13.27 -0.56
CA THR A 6 -3.50 13.12 0.21
C THR A 6 -3.48 11.81 1.00
N ALA A 7 -4.62 11.13 1.13
CA ALA A 7 -4.78 9.91 1.90
C ALA A 7 -5.46 8.82 1.07
N GLY A 8 -4.65 7.91 0.51
CA GLY A 8 -5.15 6.64 -0.03
C GLY A 8 -5.39 5.61 1.07
N GLN A 9 -5.90 4.45 0.68
CA GLN A 9 -6.05 3.31 1.58
C GLN A 9 -5.08 2.21 1.18
N MET A 10 -4.59 1.49 2.18
CA MET A 10 -3.71 0.35 2.01
C MET A 10 -4.24 -0.85 2.78
N LEU A 11 -4.19 -2.02 2.17
CA LEU A 11 -4.75 -3.26 2.71
C LEU A 11 -3.69 -4.36 2.61
N TRP A 12 -3.49 -5.08 3.71
CA TRP A 12 -2.71 -6.30 3.68
C TRP A 12 -3.62 -7.46 3.29
N LYS A 13 -3.40 -8.01 2.11
CA LYS A 13 -4.15 -9.17 1.61
C LYS A 13 -3.24 -10.40 1.66
N LEU A 14 -3.79 -11.52 2.14
CA LEU A 14 -3.09 -12.81 2.08
C LEU A 14 -3.40 -13.43 0.73
N GLU A 15 -2.41 -13.52 -0.15
CA GLU A 15 -2.51 -14.18 -1.45
C GLU A 15 -1.45 -15.27 -1.51
N ASP A 16 -1.86 -16.49 -1.86
CA ASP A 16 -0.95 -17.62 -2.05
C ASP A 16 0.06 -17.86 -0.89
N ASN A 17 -0.41 -17.79 0.35
CA ASN A 17 0.37 -17.91 1.61
C ASN A 17 1.34 -16.75 1.91
N GLU A 18 1.41 -15.72 1.08
CA GLU A 18 2.19 -14.52 1.35
C GLU A 18 1.28 -13.31 1.62
N ARG A 19 1.69 -12.44 2.55
CA ARG A 19 1.00 -11.15 2.75
C ARG A 19 1.55 -10.15 1.73
N ALA A 20 0.68 -9.70 0.84
CA ALA A 20 0.96 -8.69 -0.16
C ALA A 20 0.22 -7.38 0.14
N LEU A 21 0.94 -6.27 0.05
CA LEU A 21 0.36 -4.95 0.24
C LEU A 21 -0.45 -4.53 -0.99
N HIS A 22 -1.69 -4.12 -0.78
CA HIS A 22 -2.54 -3.54 -1.82
C HIS A 22 -2.83 -2.08 -1.51
N LEU A 23 -2.84 -1.25 -2.54
CA LEU A 23 -3.05 0.18 -2.48
C LEU A 23 -4.26 0.56 -3.33
N ARG A 24 -5.02 1.55 -2.85
CA ARG A 24 -6.06 2.23 -3.63
C ARG A 24 -6.10 3.70 -3.24
N HIS A 25 -6.34 4.59 -4.18
CA HIS A 25 -6.45 6.02 -3.86
C HIS A 25 -7.86 6.38 -3.42
N SER A 26 -8.88 5.74 -4.00
CA SER A 26 -10.28 5.91 -3.61
C SER A 26 -10.93 4.58 -3.22
N ALA A 27 -11.92 4.64 -2.33
CA ALA A 27 -12.70 3.45 -1.95
C ALA A 27 -13.52 2.85 -3.12
N ALA A 28 -13.77 3.66 -4.15
CA ALA A 28 -14.41 3.24 -5.40
C ALA A 28 -13.46 2.49 -6.35
N GLU A 29 -12.14 2.59 -6.13
CA GLU A 29 -11.16 1.88 -6.95
C GLU A 29 -10.92 0.45 -6.43
N PRO A 30 -10.63 -0.49 -7.33
CA PRO A 30 -10.21 -1.82 -6.93
C PRO A 30 -8.87 -1.76 -6.18
N TRP A 31 -8.68 -2.69 -5.26
CA TRP A 31 -7.39 -2.92 -4.61
C TRP A 31 -6.38 -3.36 -5.66
N ARG A 32 -5.28 -2.63 -5.79
CA ARG A 32 -4.19 -2.96 -6.69
C ARG A 32 -2.93 -3.30 -5.91
N PRO A 33 -2.10 -4.24 -6.35
CA PRO A 33 -0.87 -4.56 -5.65
C PRO A 33 0.06 -3.34 -5.63
N TYR A 34 0.79 -3.16 -4.53
CA TYR A 34 1.73 -2.05 -4.36
C TYR A 34 2.82 -2.00 -5.46
N GLU A 35 3.09 -3.14 -6.11
CA GLU A 35 4.02 -3.27 -7.25
C GLU A 35 3.57 -2.45 -8.47
N GLU A 36 2.27 -2.21 -8.65
CA GLU A 36 1.77 -1.33 -9.72
C GLU A 36 2.05 0.16 -9.43
N PHE A 37 2.51 0.49 -8.22
CA PHE A 37 2.85 1.85 -7.81
C PHE A 37 4.35 1.99 -7.57
N PRO A 38 5.19 2.02 -8.64
CA PRO A 38 6.64 2.18 -8.50
C PRO A 38 7.03 3.49 -7.81
N GLN A 39 6.14 4.50 -7.82
CA GLN A 39 6.30 5.77 -7.10
C GLN A 39 6.29 5.63 -5.57
N TYR A 40 5.67 4.57 -5.05
CA TYR A 40 5.62 4.25 -3.61
C TYR A 40 6.42 3.00 -3.27
N PHE A 41 6.73 2.18 -4.27
CA PHE A 41 7.53 0.98 -4.13
C PHE A 41 8.89 1.31 -3.50
N LEU A 42 9.10 0.76 -2.32
CA LEU A 42 10.38 0.78 -1.64
C LEU A 42 10.90 -0.65 -1.51
N PRO A 43 12.20 -0.87 -1.80
CA PRO A 43 12.79 -2.18 -1.68
C PRO A 43 12.70 -2.66 -0.23
N ASP A 44 12.10 -3.83 -0.05
CA ASP A 44 11.93 -4.40 1.29
C ASP A 44 13.22 -5.07 1.79
N PRO A 45 13.48 -4.98 3.10
CA PRO A 45 14.60 -5.70 3.71
C PRO A 45 14.36 -7.22 3.65
N PRO A 46 15.43 -8.01 3.46
CA PRO A 46 15.34 -9.46 3.44
C PRO A 46 14.83 -9.99 4.78
N GLY A 47 13.77 -10.81 4.76
CA GLY A 47 13.16 -11.40 5.97
C GLY A 47 11.85 -10.75 6.42
N PHE A 48 11.37 -9.71 5.74
CA PHE A 48 10.07 -9.10 6.00
C PHE A 48 9.05 -9.41 4.89
N SER A 49 7.76 -9.17 5.19
CA SER A 49 6.68 -9.27 4.20
C SER A 49 6.87 -8.25 3.06
N LYS A 50 6.61 -8.70 1.84
CA LYS A 50 6.65 -7.89 0.63
C LYS A 50 5.70 -6.69 0.76
N GLY A 51 6.25 -5.48 0.71
CA GLY A 51 5.57 -4.20 0.87
C GLY A 51 5.65 -3.57 2.26
N ILE A 52 6.37 -4.13 3.24
CA ILE A 52 6.42 -3.56 4.61
C ILE A 52 6.99 -2.13 4.61
N THR A 53 7.99 -1.90 3.76
CA THR A 53 8.70 -0.61 3.68
C THR A 53 7.80 0.43 3.03
N THR A 54 7.14 0.01 1.94
CA THR A 54 6.11 0.79 1.25
C THR A 54 4.98 1.14 2.21
N PHE A 55 4.47 0.18 2.99
CA PHE A 55 3.43 0.40 4.00
C PHE A 55 3.84 1.46 5.03
N LEU A 56 5.04 1.36 5.60
CA LEU A 56 5.54 2.33 6.58
C LEU A 56 5.70 3.74 5.96
N ALA A 57 6.17 3.83 4.73
CA ALA A 57 6.31 5.11 4.02
C ALA A 57 4.96 5.75 3.71
N LEU A 58 3.97 4.94 3.33
CA LEU A 58 2.60 5.40 3.10
C LEU A 58 1.90 5.79 4.41
N LEU A 59 2.15 5.05 5.50
CA LEU A 59 1.62 5.38 6.82
C LEU A 59 2.13 6.73 7.31
N LYS A 60 3.38 7.09 6.98
CA LYS A 60 3.94 8.43 7.23
C LYS A 60 3.34 9.53 6.35
N LYS A 61 2.65 9.18 5.27
CA LYS A 61 1.94 10.09 4.36
C LYS A 61 0.44 10.14 4.64
N ASP A 62 0.02 9.81 5.86
CA ASP A 62 -1.40 9.79 6.27
C ASP A 62 -2.27 8.80 5.47
N TRP A 63 -1.69 7.74 4.90
CA TRP A 63 -2.49 6.68 4.30
C TRP A 63 -3.21 5.86 5.36
N THR A 64 -4.43 5.42 5.03
CA THR A 64 -5.26 4.62 5.94
C THR A 64 -4.97 3.14 5.75
N ALA A 65 -4.41 2.49 6.77
CA ALA A 65 -4.28 1.05 6.83
C ALA A 65 -5.62 0.38 7.15
N VAL A 66 -6.19 -0.32 6.17
CA VAL A 66 -7.37 -1.17 6.32
C VAL A 66 -6.91 -2.57 6.69
N LYS A 67 -7.55 -3.17 7.69
CA LYS A 67 -7.37 -4.57 8.05
C LYS A 67 -8.28 -5.44 7.17
N SER A 68 -7.74 -6.54 6.64
CA SER A 68 -8.55 -7.59 6.01
C SER A 68 -9.23 -8.46 7.05
#